data_AF-A0A3A2ZH02-F1
#
_entry.id   AF-A0A3A2ZH02-F1
#
_cell.length_a   1.000
_cell.length_b   1.000
_cell.length_c   1.000
_cell.angle_alpha   90.00
_cell.angle_beta   90.00
_cell.angle_gamma   90.00
#
_symmetry.space_group_name_H-M   'P 1'
#
loop_
_entity.id
_entity.type
_entity.pdbx_description
1 polymer ?
#
loop_
_entity_poly.entity_id
_entity_poly.type
_entity_poly.pdbx_seq_one_letter_code
_entity_poly.pdbx_strand_id
1 'polypeptide(L)'
;MQRAPGGGVQLNSIWSSLTESEKDDVIAKLCHTFDAMRRAECPWSDFFGGLDGGSLRHYLFYSQKGDRKHLGPFYSEAALVTGLTENYRALTERNGRPDFRVRFYETHLSRVLQGHRPTLTHGDVQQKNIIVAETRRNDKGERSFDVVLVDWENAGWYPDFWEFFCASFPFDFCYWEEDWCWRAQQFLEVWPAEMAIMRMLDKDLGL
;
A
#
# COMPACT_ATOMS: atom_id res chain seq x y z
N MET A 1 20.07 -6.33 7.81
CA MET A 1 18.73 -6.71 8.27
C MET A 1 18.80 -6.97 9.77
N GLN A 2 18.37 -6.01 10.59
CA GLN A 2 18.28 -6.20 12.05
C GLN A 2 17.13 -7.17 12.31
N ARG A 3 17.32 -8.17 13.18
CA ARG A 3 16.21 -9.02 13.63
C ARG A 3 15.23 -8.16 14.42
N ALA A 4 13.93 -8.40 14.25
CA ALA A 4 12.92 -7.84 15.14
C ALA A 4 13.31 -8.14 16.61
N PRO A 5 13.02 -7.23 17.55
CA PRO A 5 13.35 -7.44 18.97
C PRO A 5 12.89 -8.82 19.44
N GLY A 6 13.73 -9.53 20.19
CA GLY A 6 13.35 -10.83 20.76
C GLY A 6 12.10 -10.68 21.61
N GLY A 7 11.04 -11.42 21.28
CA GLY A 7 9.75 -11.37 21.98
C GLY A 7 8.64 -10.58 21.28
N GLY A 8 8.87 -10.03 20.08
CA GLY A 8 7.82 -9.41 19.28
C GLY A 8 6.81 -10.42 18.72
N VAL A 9 5.53 -10.04 18.67
CA VAL A 9 4.43 -10.81 18.06
C VAL A 9 3.77 -10.02 16.94
N GLN A 10 3.08 -10.69 16.02
CA GLN A 10 2.33 -10.00 14.96
C GLN A 10 1.11 -9.28 15.54
N LEU A 11 0.81 -8.07 15.06
CA LEU A 11 -0.28 -7.26 15.59
C LEU A 11 -1.63 -7.95 15.49
N ASN A 12 -1.89 -8.67 14.39
CA ASN A 12 -3.14 -9.41 14.18
C ASN A 12 -3.40 -10.46 15.27
N SER A 13 -2.35 -11.01 15.89
CA SER A 13 -2.47 -12.03 16.93
C SER A 13 -2.95 -11.48 18.27
N ILE A 14 -2.82 -10.17 18.50
CA ILE A 14 -3.16 -9.55 19.78
C ILE A 14 -4.13 -8.37 19.67
N TRP A 15 -4.42 -7.85 18.46
CA TRP A 15 -5.20 -6.62 18.26
C TRP A 15 -6.54 -6.61 19.00
N SER A 16 -7.32 -7.69 18.89
CA SER A 16 -8.61 -7.84 19.57
C SER A 16 -8.52 -7.93 21.10
N SER A 17 -7.31 -8.20 21.63
CA SER A 17 -7.04 -8.25 23.08
C SER A 17 -6.45 -6.96 23.65
N LEU A 18 -6.10 -5.99 22.79
CA LEU A 18 -5.57 -4.70 23.21
C LEU A 18 -6.69 -3.83 23.79
N THR A 19 -6.37 -3.10 24.86
CA THR A 19 -7.24 -2.02 25.33
C THR A 19 -7.21 -0.84 24.37
N GLU A 20 -8.17 0.07 24.45
CA GLU A 20 -8.18 1.26 23.59
C GLU A 20 -6.94 2.14 23.79
N SER A 21 -6.44 2.26 25.03
CA SER A 21 -5.18 2.98 25.35
C SER A 21 -3.96 2.31 24.68
N GLU A 22 -3.92 0.98 24.68
CA GLU A 22 -2.85 0.20 24.04
C GLU A 22 -2.91 0.31 22.50
N LYS A 23 -4.11 0.31 21.92
CA LYS A 23 -4.30 0.56 20.49
C LYS A 23 -3.84 1.98 20.13
N ASP A 24 -4.22 2.99 20.92
CA ASP A 24 -3.81 4.38 20.70
C ASP A 24 -2.28 4.54 20.74
N ASP A 25 -1.58 3.83 21.66
CA ASP A 25 -0.11 3.79 21.70
C ASP A 25 0.50 3.20 20.41
N VAL A 26 -0.04 2.07 19.93
CA VAL A 26 0.39 1.44 18.67
C VAL A 26 0.14 2.36 17.47
N ILE A 27 -1.04 2.97 17.39
CA ILE A 27 -1.40 3.88 16.30
C ILE A 27 -0.50 5.13 16.31
N ALA A 28 -0.21 5.72 17.47
CA ALA A 28 0.69 6.87 17.57
C ALA A 28 2.09 6.56 17.01
N LYS A 29 2.60 5.35 17.25
CA LYS A 29 3.90 4.89 16.72
C LYS A 29 3.85 4.60 15.23
N LEU A 30 2.74 4.08 14.72
CA LEU A 30 2.51 3.94 13.28
C LEU A 30 2.43 5.31 12.60
N CYS A 31 1.71 6.29 13.16
CA CYS A 31 1.69 7.67 12.65
C CYS A 31 3.11 8.21 12.51
N HIS A 32 3.93 8.09 13.56
CA HIS A 32 5.32 8.54 13.52
C HIS A 32 6.14 7.85 12.41
N THR A 33 5.98 6.53 12.27
CA THR A 33 6.68 5.71 11.27
C THR A 33 6.29 6.11 9.85
N PHE A 34 5.00 6.18 9.55
CA PHE A 34 4.52 6.53 8.21
C PHE A 34 4.77 7.99 7.86
N ASP A 35 4.72 8.90 8.83
CA ASP A 35 5.14 10.29 8.64
C ASP A 35 6.63 10.37 8.26
N ALA A 36 7.48 9.56 8.88
CA ALA A 36 8.90 9.48 8.53
C ALA A 36 9.11 8.91 7.12
N MET A 37 8.38 7.85 6.76
CA MET A 37 8.41 7.29 5.39
C MET A 37 7.95 8.30 4.34
N ARG A 38 6.83 9.00 4.58
CA ARG A 38 6.30 10.03 3.67
C ARG A 38 7.22 11.24 3.49
N ARG A 39 8.15 11.48 4.43
CA ARG A 39 9.19 12.51 4.36
C ARG A 39 10.49 12.02 3.72
N ALA A 40 10.66 10.73 3.47
CA ALA A 40 11.85 10.21 2.81
C ALA A 40 11.96 10.79 1.40
N GLU A 41 13.14 11.29 1.04
CA GLU A 41 13.40 11.83 -0.28
C GLU A 41 13.75 10.71 -1.25
N CYS A 42 13.06 10.66 -2.39
CA CYS A 42 13.43 9.76 -3.47
C CYS A 42 14.78 10.21 -4.07
N PRO A 43 15.76 9.31 -4.21
CA PRO A 43 17.05 9.68 -4.79
C PRO A 43 16.97 10.00 -6.29
N TRP A 44 15.82 9.77 -6.93
CA TRP A 44 15.58 10.01 -8.35
C TRP A 44 14.39 10.97 -8.54
N SER A 45 14.52 11.92 -9.46
CA SER A 45 13.46 12.88 -9.77
C SER A 45 12.27 12.20 -10.47
N ASP A 46 11.05 12.50 -9.99
CA ASP A 46 9.78 12.01 -10.57
C ASP A 46 9.72 10.51 -10.82
N PHE A 47 10.42 9.74 -9.99
CA PHE A 47 10.63 8.32 -10.14
C PHE A 47 9.57 7.50 -9.41
N PHE A 48 8.92 6.60 -10.13
CA PHE A 48 8.06 5.57 -9.56
C PHE A 48 8.64 4.20 -9.88
N GLY A 49 9.12 3.48 -8.86
CA GLY A 49 9.81 2.21 -9.04
C GLY A 49 10.21 1.57 -7.71
N GLY A 50 10.84 0.40 -7.80
CA GLY A 50 11.36 -0.31 -6.63
C GLY A 50 12.47 0.48 -5.91
N LEU A 51 12.74 0.11 -4.65
CA LEU A 51 13.83 0.71 -3.86
C LEU A 51 15.23 0.48 -4.47
N ASP A 52 15.36 -0.49 -5.37
CA ASP A 52 16.57 -0.82 -6.12
C ASP A 52 16.72 -0.01 -7.41
N GLY A 53 15.84 0.97 -7.67
CA GLY A 53 15.80 1.73 -8.92
C GLY A 53 15.14 0.97 -10.07
N GLY A 54 14.56 -0.20 -9.79
CA GLY A 54 13.92 -1.07 -10.76
C GLY A 54 12.41 -0.90 -10.86
N SER A 55 11.77 -1.93 -11.42
CA SER A 55 10.33 -2.01 -11.63
C SER A 55 9.51 -2.05 -10.32
N LEU A 56 8.22 -1.69 -10.40
CA LEU A 56 7.32 -1.72 -9.25
C LEU A 56 6.92 -3.16 -8.91
N ARG A 57 7.19 -3.56 -7.66
CA ARG A 57 6.98 -4.93 -7.14
C ARG A 57 5.56 -5.08 -6.59
N HIS A 58 4.57 -4.96 -7.47
CA HIS A 58 3.17 -5.22 -7.12
C HIS A 58 2.47 -5.89 -8.30
N TYR A 59 1.54 -6.80 -8.03
CA TYR A 59 0.95 -7.67 -9.06
C TYR A 59 0.21 -6.89 -10.17
N LEU A 60 -0.35 -5.72 -9.87
CA LEU A 60 -0.95 -4.83 -10.88
C LEU A 60 0.07 -4.35 -11.95
N PHE A 61 1.35 -4.34 -11.59
CA PHE A 61 2.45 -4.06 -12.49
C PHE A 61 3.08 -5.33 -13.06
N TYR A 62 2.48 -6.51 -12.92
CA TYR A 62 2.94 -7.69 -13.64
C TYR A 62 2.54 -7.59 -15.12
N SER A 63 3.53 -7.66 -16.01
CA SER A 63 3.35 -7.48 -17.44
C SER A 63 2.43 -8.54 -18.05
N GLN A 64 1.43 -8.07 -18.78
CA GLN A 64 0.46 -8.91 -19.47
C GLN A 64 0.90 -9.29 -20.90
N LYS A 65 2.06 -8.77 -21.35
CA LYS A 65 2.68 -9.06 -22.66
C LYS A 65 3.46 -10.39 -22.70
N GLY A 66 3.53 -11.13 -21.59
CA GLY A 66 4.09 -12.48 -21.54
C GLY A 66 5.59 -12.57 -21.25
N ASP A 67 6.26 -11.45 -20.96
CA ASP A 67 7.69 -11.39 -20.64
C ASP A 67 8.00 -11.67 -19.15
N ARG A 68 6.97 -11.91 -18.33
CA ARG A 68 7.05 -12.23 -16.89
C ARG A 68 7.84 -11.21 -16.06
N LYS A 69 7.80 -9.93 -16.47
CA LYS A 69 8.48 -8.83 -15.78
C LYS A 69 7.48 -7.93 -15.07
N HIS A 70 7.97 -7.24 -14.06
CA HIS A 70 7.26 -6.10 -13.50
C HIS A 70 7.46 -4.88 -14.42
N LEU A 71 6.47 -3.99 -14.45
CA LEU A 71 6.52 -2.74 -15.21
C LEU A 71 7.26 -1.65 -14.46
N GLY A 72 7.72 -0.67 -15.23
CA GLY A 72 8.53 0.43 -14.73
C GLY A 72 10.02 0.09 -14.65
N PRO A 73 10.84 0.97 -14.07
CA PRO A 73 10.43 2.21 -13.40
C PRO A 73 9.81 3.23 -14.36
N PHE A 74 9.06 4.18 -13.81
CA PHE A 74 8.43 5.26 -14.53
C PHE A 74 9.01 6.60 -14.09
N TYR A 75 9.11 7.56 -15.02
CA TYR A 75 9.67 8.90 -14.80
C TYR A 75 8.62 9.98 -15.01
N SER A 76 7.49 9.81 -14.34
CA SER A 76 6.37 10.76 -14.17
C SER A 76 5.11 9.97 -13.78
N GLU A 77 4.17 10.66 -13.16
CA GLU A 77 2.83 10.14 -12.87
C GLU A 77 2.11 9.75 -14.18
N ALA A 78 2.23 10.57 -15.23
CA ALA A 78 1.69 10.26 -16.55
C ALA A 78 2.24 8.95 -17.11
N ALA A 79 3.56 8.71 -17.01
CA ALA A 79 4.17 7.46 -17.47
C ALA A 79 3.69 6.25 -16.65
N LEU A 80 3.51 6.40 -15.34
CA LEU A 80 2.93 5.35 -14.48
C LEU A 80 1.50 5.01 -14.91
N VAL A 81 0.65 6.02 -15.11
CA VAL A 81 -0.74 5.85 -15.54
C VAL A 81 -0.80 5.19 -16.92
N THR A 82 -0.01 5.66 -17.88
CA THR A 82 0.11 5.02 -19.21
C THR A 82 0.58 3.58 -19.08
N GLY A 83 1.54 3.29 -18.19
CA GLY A 83 2.00 1.92 -17.93
C GLY A 83 0.87 1.00 -17.46
N LEU A 84 0.02 1.47 -16.54
CA LEU A 84 -1.15 0.73 -16.07
C LEU A 84 -2.17 0.48 -17.19
N THR A 85 -2.52 1.51 -17.97
CA THR A 85 -3.52 1.39 -19.04
C THR A 85 -3.04 0.50 -20.19
N GLU A 86 -1.77 0.61 -20.58
CA GLU A 86 -1.15 -0.25 -21.60
C GLU A 86 -1.07 -1.72 -21.15
N ASN A 87 -0.85 -1.95 -19.84
CA ASN A 87 -0.87 -3.30 -19.30
C ASN A 87 -2.28 -3.92 -19.37
N TYR A 88 -3.29 -3.12 -19.01
CA TYR A 88 -4.69 -3.53 -19.10
C TYR A 88 -5.13 -3.76 -20.56
N ARG A 89 -4.67 -2.92 -21.50
CA ARG A 89 -4.84 -3.12 -22.94
C ARG A 89 -4.27 -4.46 -23.39
N ALA A 90 -3.03 -4.76 -23.01
CA ALA A 90 -2.39 -6.04 -23.34
C ALA A 90 -3.17 -7.25 -22.79
N LEU A 91 -3.71 -7.17 -21.57
CA LEU A 91 -4.60 -8.20 -21.02
C LEU A 91 -5.88 -8.35 -21.85
N THR A 92 -6.52 -7.22 -22.17
CA THR A 92 -7.78 -7.18 -22.92
C THR A 92 -7.62 -7.82 -24.30
N GLU A 93 -6.55 -7.46 -25.01
CA GLU A 93 -6.20 -8.02 -26.32
C GLU A 93 -5.90 -9.52 -26.22
N ARG A 94 -5.08 -9.94 -25.24
CA ARG A 94 -4.77 -11.35 -25.00
C ARG A 94 -6.02 -12.20 -24.76
N ASN A 95 -7.02 -11.63 -24.09
CA ASN A 95 -8.28 -12.30 -23.78
C ASN A 95 -9.34 -12.15 -24.89
N GLY A 96 -9.03 -11.47 -26.01
CA GLY A 96 -9.98 -11.23 -27.11
C GLY A 96 -11.21 -10.42 -26.70
N ARG A 97 -11.10 -9.56 -25.67
CA ARG A 97 -12.21 -8.75 -25.16
C ARG A 97 -12.29 -7.41 -25.92
N PRO A 98 -13.48 -6.79 -26.03
CA PRO A 98 -13.62 -5.44 -26.60
C PRO A 98 -12.87 -4.38 -25.78
N ASP A 99 -12.41 -3.32 -26.46
CA ASP A 99 -11.56 -2.27 -25.87
C ASP A 99 -12.33 -1.17 -25.10
N PHE A 100 -13.64 -1.31 -24.89
CA PHE A 100 -14.48 -0.27 -24.26
C PHE A 100 -13.97 0.16 -22.88
N ARG A 101 -13.56 -0.82 -22.05
CA ARG A 101 -12.98 -0.54 -20.72
C ARG A 101 -11.58 0.05 -20.81
N VAL A 102 -10.80 -0.36 -21.81
CA VAL A 102 -9.47 0.21 -22.06
C VAL A 102 -9.59 1.70 -22.35
N ARG A 103 -10.49 2.08 -23.27
CA ARG A 103 -10.76 3.49 -23.60
C ARG A 103 -11.25 4.30 -22.40
N PHE A 104 -12.08 3.69 -21.54
CA PHE A 104 -12.51 4.34 -20.31
C PHE A 104 -11.32 4.68 -19.41
N TYR A 105 -10.44 3.72 -19.11
CA TYR A 105 -9.28 3.97 -18.27
C TYR A 105 -8.29 4.95 -18.91
N GLU A 106 -7.99 4.82 -20.21
CA GLU A 106 -7.11 5.76 -20.94
C GLU A 106 -7.63 7.21 -20.91
N THR A 107 -8.96 7.39 -20.92
CA THR A 107 -9.57 8.72 -20.92
C THR A 107 -9.62 9.34 -19.53
N HIS A 108 -9.80 8.54 -18.48
CA HIS A 108 -10.19 9.05 -17.16
C HIS A 108 -9.16 8.85 -16.06
N LEU A 109 -8.28 7.84 -16.17
CA LEU A 109 -7.40 7.46 -15.05
C LEU A 109 -6.42 8.57 -14.69
N SER A 110 -5.85 9.26 -15.68
CA SER A 110 -4.93 10.40 -15.46
C SER A 110 -5.59 11.58 -14.76
N ARG A 111 -6.90 11.80 -14.93
CA ARG A 111 -7.61 12.88 -14.25
C ARG A 111 -7.84 12.58 -12.78
N VAL A 112 -7.99 11.31 -12.42
CA VAL A 112 -8.21 10.88 -11.03
C VAL A 112 -6.88 10.74 -10.30
N LEU A 113 -5.90 10.10 -10.93
CA LEU A 113 -4.59 9.84 -10.33
C LEU A 113 -3.59 10.97 -10.63
N GLN A 114 -3.99 12.23 -10.56
CA GLN A 114 -3.09 13.38 -10.79
C GLN A 114 -2.69 14.07 -9.49
N GLY A 115 -1.46 14.59 -9.45
CA GLY A 115 -0.97 15.43 -8.35
C GLY A 115 -0.32 14.64 -7.22
N HIS A 116 -0.03 13.36 -7.43
CA HIS A 116 0.68 12.52 -6.49
C HIS A 116 2.18 12.53 -6.76
N ARG A 117 2.95 12.60 -5.69
CA ARG A 117 4.42 12.54 -5.75
C ARG A 117 4.91 11.12 -5.46
N PRO A 118 6.11 10.76 -5.95
CA PRO A 118 6.82 9.58 -5.46
C PRO A 118 6.95 9.60 -3.93
N THR A 119 6.36 8.60 -3.29
CA THR A 119 6.32 8.46 -1.84
C THR A 119 6.82 7.07 -1.48
N LEU A 120 7.69 6.98 -0.47
CA LEU A 120 8.15 5.69 0.03
C LEU A 120 6.96 4.97 0.66
N THR A 121 6.57 3.83 0.07
CA THR A 121 5.52 2.98 0.59
C THR A 121 6.04 1.60 0.96
N HIS A 122 5.42 0.98 1.96
CA HIS A 122 5.63 -0.42 2.31
C HIS A 122 4.95 -1.35 1.30
N GLY A 123 3.74 -1.01 0.85
CA GLY A 123 3.01 -1.75 -0.18
C GLY A 123 2.34 -3.05 0.29
N ASP A 124 2.35 -3.34 1.60
CA ASP A 124 1.60 -4.46 2.20
C ASP A 124 1.35 -4.25 3.71
N VAL A 125 0.77 -3.11 4.07
CA VAL A 125 0.54 -2.73 5.48
C VAL A 125 -0.69 -3.45 6.02
N GLN A 126 -0.49 -4.72 6.37
CA GLN A 126 -1.45 -5.55 7.07
C GLN A 126 -0.98 -5.80 8.49
N GLN A 127 -1.90 -6.05 9.43
CA GLN A 127 -1.55 -6.32 10.82
C GLN A 127 -0.56 -7.50 10.99
N LYS A 128 -0.56 -8.48 10.09
CA LYS A 128 0.41 -9.60 10.08
C LYS A 128 1.86 -9.15 9.83
N ASN A 129 2.05 -7.99 9.20
CA ASN A 129 3.34 -7.41 8.82
C ASN A 129 3.78 -6.31 9.79
N ILE A 130 3.04 -6.12 10.90
CA ILE A 130 3.37 -5.21 11.98
C ILE A 130 3.74 -6.06 13.20
N ILE A 131 4.99 -5.97 13.63
CA ILE A 131 5.47 -6.65 14.84
C ILE A 131 5.42 -5.68 16.01
N VAL A 132 4.83 -6.13 17.11
CA VAL A 132 4.75 -5.38 18.36
C VAL A 132 5.48 -6.12 19.48
N ALA A 133 6.32 -5.42 20.22
CA ALA A 133 7.06 -5.96 21.35
C ALA A 133 6.76 -5.16 22.61
N GLU A 134 6.26 -5.82 23.67
CA GLU A 134 5.99 -5.15 24.95
C GLU A 134 7.31 -4.62 25.53
N THR A 135 7.35 -3.33 25.86
CA THR A 135 8.54 -2.67 26.41
C THR A 135 8.41 -2.39 27.89
N ARG A 136 7.28 -1.82 28.29
CA ARG A 136 7.01 -1.32 29.65
C ARG A 136 5.54 -1.45 29.96
N ARG A 137 5.24 -1.39 31.26
CA ARG A 137 3.89 -1.15 31.77
C ARG A 137 3.86 0.17 32.51
N ASN A 138 2.78 0.92 32.35
CA ASN A 138 2.56 2.13 33.13
C ASN A 138 2.04 1.78 34.55
N ASP A 139 1.89 2.79 35.40
CA ASP A 139 1.44 2.63 36.79
C ASP A 139 0.01 2.05 36.90
N LYS A 140 -0.76 2.07 35.81
CA LYS A 140 -2.10 1.48 35.70
C LYS A 140 -2.07 0.04 35.18
N GLY A 141 -0.88 -0.51 34.90
CA GLY A 141 -0.69 -1.87 34.37
C GLY A 141 -0.89 -2.01 32.87
N GLU A 142 -1.13 -0.90 32.14
CA GLU A 142 -1.30 -0.90 30.68
C GLU A 142 0.05 -1.09 29.99
N ARG A 143 0.09 -1.90 28.95
CA ARG A 143 1.30 -2.21 28.20
C ARG A 143 1.64 -1.09 27.22
N SER A 144 2.91 -0.91 26.91
CA SER A 144 3.38 -0.09 25.79
C SER A 144 4.24 -0.94 24.87
N PHE A 145 4.19 -0.67 23.56
CA PHE A 145 4.75 -1.56 22.54
C PHE A 145 5.73 -0.86 21.61
N ASP A 146 6.92 -1.40 21.39
CA ASP A 146 7.70 -1.02 20.22
C ASP A 146 7.03 -1.60 18.97
N VAL A 147 6.99 -0.81 17.89
CA VAL A 147 6.34 -1.19 16.62
C VAL A 147 7.40 -1.28 15.52
N VAL A 148 7.41 -2.39 14.78
CA VAL A 148 8.34 -2.64 13.68
C VAL A 148 7.58 -3.17 12.47
N LEU A 149 7.80 -2.56 11.31
CA LEU A 149 7.28 -3.06 10.03
C LEU A 149 8.22 -4.14 9.46
N VAL A 150 7.65 -5.23 8.97
CA VAL A 150 8.36 -6.34 8.32
C VAL A 150 7.72 -6.66 6.97
N ASP A 151 8.40 -7.47 6.15
CA ASP A 151 7.90 -7.88 4.83
C ASP A 151 7.88 -6.75 3.78
N TRP A 152 9.05 -6.13 3.59
CA TRP A 152 9.26 -4.99 2.70
C TRP A 152 9.41 -5.37 1.21
N GLU A 153 9.01 -6.58 0.80
CA GLU A 153 9.27 -7.06 -0.57
C GLU A 153 8.54 -6.26 -1.66
N ASN A 154 7.39 -5.68 -1.31
CA ASN A 154 6.57 -4.85 -2.19
C ASN A 154 6.88 -3.35 -2.06
N ALA A 155 7.84 -2.99 -1.21
CA ALA A 155 8.16 -1.61 -0.94
C ALA A 155 8.80 -0.93 -2.15
N GLY A 156 8.54 0.37 -2.26
CA GLY A 156 8.99 1.16 -3.40
C GLY A 156 8.53 2.61 -3.32
N TRP A 157 8.81 3.34 -4.40
CA TRP A 157 8.34 4.69 -4.62
C TRP A 157 7.07 4.62 -5.46
N TYR A 158 5.92 4.77 -4.79
CA TYR A 158 4.59 4.75 -5.39
C TYR A 158 3.90 6.10 -5.18
N PRO A 159 2.75 6.37 -5.84
CA PRO A 159 1.89 7.48 -5.44
C PRO A 159 1.49 7.39 -3.95
N ASP A 160 1.27 8.53 -3.29
CA ASP A 160 0.94 8.58 -1.86
C ASP A 160 -0.35 7.81 -1.48
N PHE A 161 -1.35 7.79 -2.36
CA PHE A 161 -2.57 6.99 -2.15
C PHE A 161 -2.31 5.47 -2.10
N TRP A 162 -1.18 5.01 -2.63
CA TRP A 162 -0.90 3.59 -2.85
C TRP A 162 -0.84 2.79 -1.54
N GLU A 163 -0.34 3.40 -0.47
CA GLU A 163 -0.21 2.74 0.82
C GLU A 163 -1.58 2.33 1.38
N PHE A 164 -2.56 3.25 1.37
CA PHE A 164 -3.91 2.94 1.81
C PHE A 164 -4.63 2.00 0.84
N PHE A 165 -4.33 2.09 -0.46
CA PHE A 165 -4.85 1.15 -1.44
C PHE A 165 -4.46 -0.29 -1.11
N CYS A 166 -3.18 -0.56 -0.83
CA CYS A 166 -2.71 -1.88 -0.42
C CYS A 166 -3.25 -2.27 0.96
N ALA A 167 -3.18 -1.37 1.95
CA ALA A 167 -3.61 -1.64 3.33
C ALA A 167 -5.11 -1.98 3.43
N SER A 168 -5.93 -1.37 2.57
CA SER A 168 -7.36 -1.63 2.53
C SER A 168 -7.75 -2.90 1.77
N PHE A 169 -6.82 -3.55 1.07
CA PHE A 169 -7.12 -4.78 0.32
C PHE A 169 -7.90 -5.83 1.13
N PRO A 170 -7.48 -6.18 2.37
CA PRO A 170 -8.21 -7.11 3.23
C PRO A 170 -9.45 -6.52 3.90
N PHE A 171 -9.70 -5.21 3.81
CA PHE A 171 -10.92 -4.62 4.33
C PHE A 171 -12.04 -5.01 3.40
N ASP A 172 -12.73 -6.11 3.69
CA ASP A 172 -14.05 -6.27 3.14
C ASP A 172 -14.91 -5.16 3.75
N PHE A 173 -15.15 -4.10 2.98
CA PHE A 173 -15.96 -2.95 3.42
C PHE A 173 -17.37 -3.37 3.87
N CYS A 174 -17.78 -4.63 3.62
CA CYS A 174 -19.02 -5.21 4.09
C CYS A 174 -18.94 -5.79 5.52
N TYR A 175 -17.75 -6.10 6.05
CA TYR A 175 -17.56 -6.79 7.34
C TYR A 175 -16.54 -6.05 8.22
N TRP A 176 -17.00 -4.94 8.81
CA TRP A 176 -16.25 -4.15 9.81
C TRP A 176 -16.31 -4.84 11.18
N GLU A 177 -15.89 -6.10 11.26
CA GLU A 177 -15.95 -6.89 12.51
C GLU A 177 -14.87 -6.44 13.53
N GLU A 178 -13.80 -5.78 13.07
CA GLU A 178 -12.76 -5.17 13.90
C GLU A 178 -12.51 -3.71 13.51
N ASP A 179 -12.13 -2.89 14.51
CA ASP A 179 -11.90 -1.44 14.36
C ASP A 179 -10.64 -1.08 13.56
N TRP A 180 -9.83 -2.07 13.16
CA TRP A 180 -8.58 -1.86 12.43
C TRP A 180 -8.77 -1.03 11.15
N CYS A 181 -9.83 -1.29 10.39
CA CYS A 181 -10.16 -0.55 9.17
C CYS A 181 -10.40 0.95 9.42
N TRP A 182 -10.88 1.31 10.62
CA TRP A 182 -11.00 2.70 11.06
C TRP A 182 -9.64 3.23 11.54
N ARG A 183 -8.92 2.44 12.33
CA ARG A 183 -7.65 2.82 12.95
C ARG A 183 -6.53 3.02 11.92
N ALA A 184 -6.54 2.27 10.82
CA ALA A 184 -5.63 2.44 9.69
C ALA A 184 -5.69 3.85 9.07
N GLN A 185 -6.88 4.47 9.06
CA GLN A 185 -7.10 5.81 8.52
C GLN A 185 -6.48 6.92 9.41
N GLN A 186 -6.05 6.57 10.62
CA GLN A 186 -5.40 7.53 11.52
C GLN A 186 -3.92 7.76 11.15
N PHE A 187 -3.27 6.80 10.49
CA PHE A 187 -1.87 6.90 10.08
C PHE A 187 -1.65 6.83 8.56
N LEU A 188 -2.67 6.44 7.79
CA LEU A 188 -2.68 6.44 6.32
C LEU A 188 -3.69 7.44 5.79
N GLU A 189 -3.30 8.18 4.77
CA GLU A 189 -4.18 9.13 4.09
C GLU A 189 -5.16 8.41 3.17
N VAL A 190 -6.43 8.83 3.22
CA VAL A 190 -7.51 8.20 2.46
C VAL A 190 -7.84 9.05 1.24
N TRP A 191 -7.82 8.41 0.07
CA TRP A 191 -8.02 9.03 -1.24
C TRP A 191 -9.21 8.37 -1.95
N PRO A 192 -10.46 8.73 -1.63
CA PRO A 192 -11.63 7.93 -2.02
C PRO A 192 -11.80 7.75 -3.54
N ALA A 193 -11.44 8.75 -4.35
CA ALA A 193 -11.61 8.70 -5.80
C ALA A 193 -10.59 7.75 -6.45
N GLU A 194 -9.34 7.88 -6.01
CA GLU A 194 -8.18 7.06 -6.38
C GLU A 194 -8.44 5.61 -5.96
N MET A 195 -8.91 5.42 -4.73
CA MET A 195 -9.34 4.12 -4.21
C MET A 195 -10.43 3.49 -5.07
N ALA A 196 -11.49 4.23 -5.39
CA ALA A 196 -12.60 3.69 -6.17
C ALA A 196 -12.16 3.26 -7.58
N ILE A 197 -11.40 4.11 -8.29
CA ILE A 197 -10.96 3.79 -9.66
C ILE A 197 -9.92 2.67 -9.68
N MET A 198 -9.00 2.62 -8.70
CA MET A 198 -8.01 1.56 -8.60
C MET A 198 -8.64 0.22 -8.25
N ARG A 199 -9.70 0.19 -7.42
CA ARG A 199 -10.46 -1.04 -7.15
C ARG A 199 -11.24 -1.54 -8.37
N MET A 200 -11.78 -0.63 -9.17
CA MET A 200 -12.39 -1.00 -10.46
C MET A 200 -11.34 -1.63 -11.39
N LEU A 201 -10.18 -0.98 -11.53
CA LEU A 201 -9.08 -1.47 -12.38
C LEU A 201 -8.53 -2.82 -11.88
N ASP A 202 -8.31 -2.96 -10.58
CA ASP A 202 -7.85 -4.20 -9.94
C ASP A 202 -8.81 -5.36 -10.20
N LYS A 203 -10.10 -5.14 -9.95
CA LYS A 203 -11.14 -6.14 -10.25
C LYS A 203 -11.13 -6.52 -11.73
N ASP A 204 -10.94 -5.57 -12.62
CA ASP A 204 -10.91 -5.84 -14.06
C ASP A 204 -9.62 -6.53 -14.54
N LEU A 205 -8.50 -6.36 -13.82
CA LEU A 205 -7.23 -7.07 -14.04
C LEU A 205 -7.24 -8.49 -13.47
N GLY A 206 -7.95 -8.71 -12.36
CA GLY A 206 -8.10 -10.00 -11.68
C GLY A 206 -9.19 -10.93 -12.25
N LEU A 207 -9.88 -10.53 -13.33
CA LEU A 207 -10.98 -11.24 -13.99
C LEU A 207 -10.64 -11.73 -15.42
#